data_AF-D9W4V4-F1
#
_entry.id   AF-D9W4V4-F1
#
_cell.length_a   1.000
_cell.length_b   1.000
_cell.length_c   1.000
_cell.angle_alpha   90.00
_cell.angle_beta   90.00
_cell.angle_gamma   90.00
#
_symmetry.space_group_name_H-M   'P 1'
#
loop_
_entity.id
_entity.type
_entity.pdbx_description
1 polymer ?
#
loop_
_entity_poly.entity_id
_entity_poly.type
_entity_poly.pdbx_seq_one_letter_code
_entity_poly.pdbx_strand_id
1 'polypeptide(L)'
;MPNPEPQHIKNPARSSVRGPARSRVRRHQHEYLVAVKAENGILTLHTLHWADEIRDPKKEIDNLPGKAKASEKELRMAEQLIEALSMTWDPEQFHDTFQEKVAALIKAKKTGESVEKAEPAARATGAVDLMEALRASVERARSPKDTQGKATASGTTPGKRSPKKRIRSTPKARDLASLTKADLYQRAAAAGIPGRSAMTHDQLVDALAGSARRRS
;
A
#
# COMPACT_ATOMS: atom_id res chain seq x y z
N MET A 1 -61.57 8.69 9.06
CA MET A 1 -60.52 7.91 9.75
C MET A 1 -59.49 8.92 10.25
N PRO A 2 -59.39 9.19 11.57
CA PRO A 2 -58.44 10.18 12.06
C PRO A 2 -57.01 9.63 12.00
N ASN A 3 -56.10 10.49 11.56
CA ASN A 3 -54.66 10.28 11.40
C ASN A 3 -54.01 10.01 12.77
N PRO A 4 -53.20 8.95 12.96
CA PRO A 4 -52.53 8.73 14.25
C PRO A 4 -51.41 9.76 14.42
N GLU A 5 -51.53 10.57 15.48
CA GLU A 5 -50.49 11.53 15.89
C GLU A 5 -49.16 10.83 16.20
N PRO A 6 -48.02 11.45 15.89
CA PRO A 6 -46.70 10.91 16.23
C PRO A 6 -46.52 10.91 17.75
N GLN A 7 -46.40 9.72 18.33
CA GLN A 7 -46.21 9.54 19.77
C GLN A 7 -44.89 10.17 20.21
N HIS A 8 -44.99 11.27 20.94
CA HIS A 8 -43.87 11.95 21.57
C HIS A 8 -43.39 11.11 22.76
N ILE A 9 -42.42 10.22 22.54
CA ILE A 9 -41.85 9.38 23.60
C ILE A 9 -40.98 10.26 24.49
N LYS A 10 -41.60 10.88 25.50
CA LYS A 10 -40.88 11.54 26.60
C LYS A 10 -40.08 10.46 27.34
N ASN A 11 -38.76 10.50 27.25
CA ASN A 11 -37.87 9.67 28.07
C ASN A 11 -37.16 10.55 29.13
N PRO A 12 -37.81 10.88 30.26
CA PRO A 12 -37.14 11.48 31.39
C PRO A 12 -36.53 10.38 32.26
N ALA A 13 -35.26 10.55 32.62
CA ALA A 13 -34.52 9.80 33.64
C ALA A 13 -33.93 8.42 33.25
N ARG A 14 -32.67 8.44 32.80
CA ARG A 14 -31.62 7.55 33.35
C ARG A 14 -30.22 8.07 32.99
N SER A 15 -29.76 9.08 33.73
CA SER A 15 -28.40 9.61 33.62
C SER A 15 -27.34 8.78 34.36
N SER A 16 -27.50 7.45 34.53
CA SER A 16 -26.46 6.64 35.20
C SER A 16 -26.20 5.25 34.61
N VAL A 17 -26.75 4.91 33.44
CA VAL A 17 -26.32 3.72 32.69
C VAL A 17 -25.72 4.19 31.37
N ARG A 18 -24.40 4.29 31.34
CA ARG A 18 -23.62 4.70 30.16
C ARG A 18 -23.51 3.54 29.16
N GLY A 19 -24.65 3.02 28.71
CA GLY A 19 -24.73 1.91 27.76
C GLY A 19 -25.85 2.11 26.75
N PRO A 20 -25.68 1.67 25.49
CA PRO A 20 -26.75 1.75 24.49
C PRO A 20 -27.95 0.90 24.90
N ALA A 21 -29.17 1.39 24.66
CA ALA A 21 -30.39 0.65 24.89
C ALA A 21 -30.53 -0.43 23.80
N ARG A 22 -30.69 -1.70 24.19
CA ARG A 22 -30.90 -2.82 23.27
C ARG A 22 -32.41 -3.00 23.06
N SER A 23 -32.83 -3.06 21.80
CA SER A 23 -34.24 -3.26 21.44
C SER A 23 -34.35 -4.10 20.18
N ARG A 24 -35.56 -4.59 19.89
CA ARG A 24 -35.89 -5.20 18.60
C ARG A 24 -36.74 -4.22 17.83
N VAL A 25 -36.38 -4.00 16.56
CA VAL A 25 -37.15 -3.14 15.66
C VAL A 25 -37.55 -3.95 14.45
N ARG A 26 -38.83 -3.93 14.14
CA ARG A 26 -39.36 -4.52 12.91
C ARG A 26 -39.29 -3.47 11.80
N ARG A 27 -38.57 -3.75 10.71
CA ARG A 27 -38.62 -2.94 9.49
C ARG A 27 -39.17 -3.77 8.35
N HIS A 28 -40.25 -3.29 7.74
CA HIS A 28 -41.05 -4.03 6.78
C HIS A 28 -41.48 -5.40 7.33
N GLN A 29 -40.95 -6.48 6.74
CA GLN A 29 -41.31 -7.86 7.09
C GLN A 29 -40.27 -8.53 8.00
N HIS A 30 -39.14 -7.89 8.30
CA HIS A 30 -38.03 -8.48 9.04
C HIS A 30 -37.82 -7.82 10.41
N GLU A 31 -37.47 -8.64 11.40
CA GLU A 31 -37.06 -8.19 12.73
C GLU A 31 -35.55 -8.03 12.81
N TYR A 32 -35.12 -6.89 13.31
CA TYR A 32 -33.71 -6.56 13.50
C TYR A 32 -33.42 -6.36 14.98
N LEU A 33 -32.31 -6.91 15.44
CA LEU A 33 -31.74 -6.57 16.74
C LEU A 33 -31.02 -5.22 16.59
N VAL A 34 -31.30 -4.26 17.48
CA VAL A 34 -30.72 -2.92 17.38
C VAL A 34 -30.22 -2.39 18.72
N ALA A 35 -29.19 -1.56 18.65
CA ALA A 35 -28.70 -0.75 19.75
C ALA A 35 -28.98 0.73 19.45
N VAL A 36 -29.72 1.39 20.34
CA VAL A 36 -30.04 2.81 20.24
C VAL A 36 -29.16 3.58 21.22
N LYS A 37 -28.49 4.61 20.71
CA LYS A 37 -27.59 5.49 21.48
C LYS A 37 -27.93 6.94 21.17
N ALA A 38 -27.97 7.78 22.21
CA ALA A 38 -27.97 9.23 22.02
C ALA A 38 -26.51 9.70 21.84
N GLU A 39 -26.24 10.36 20.73
CA GLU A 39 -24.92 10.90 20.39
C GLU A 39 -25.10 12.26 19.70
N ASN A 40 -24.33 13.26 20.11
CA ASN A 40 -24.38 14.61 19.54
C ASN A 40 -25.80 15.23 19.44
N GLY A 41 -26.68 14.92 20.41
CA GLY A 41 -28.06 15.43 20.44
C GLY A 41 -29.04 14.72 19.50
N ILE A 42 -28.60 13.68 18.78
CA ILE A 42 -29.44 12.85 17.91
C ILE A 42 -29.49 11.40 18.40
N LEU A 43 -30.53 10.67 18.00
CA LEU A 43 -30.64 9.24 18.27
C LEU A 43 -30.03 8.47 17.09
N THR A 44 -28.96 7.74 17.36
CA THR A 44 -28.31 6.84 16.40
C THR A 44 -28.80 5.41 16.66
N LEU A 45 -29.18 4.72 15.59
CA LEU A 45 -29.60 3.32 15.61
C LEU A 45 -28.54 2.47 14.92
N HIS A 46 -27.94 1.54 15.66
CA HIS A 46 -27.02 0.53 15.14
C HIS A 46 -27.76 -0.80 15.00
N THR A 47 -27.78 -1.36 13.79
CA THR A 47 -28.24 -2.73 13.57
C THR A 47 -27.18 -3.72 14.06
N LEU A 48 -27.59 -4.72 14.80
CA LEU A 48 -26.74 -5.78 15.34
C LEU A 48 -27.03 -7.10 14.64
N HIS A 49 -26.00 -7.93 14.53
CA HIS A 49 -26.14 -9.31 14.08
C HIS A 49 -26.75 -10.19 15.18
N TRP A 50 -27.53 -11.19 14.76
CA TRP A 50 -28.01 -12.25 15.64
C TRP A 50 -26.89 -13.24 16.00
N ALA A 51 -27.08 -14.02 17.06
CA ALA A 51 -26.04 -14.92 17.56
C ALA A 51 -25.66 -16.02 16.56
N ASP A 52 -26.61 -16.46 15.75
CA ASP A 52 -26.46 -17.44 14.67
C ASP A 52 -25.81 -16.86 13.40
N GLU A 53 -25.86 -15.54 13.21
CA GLU A 53 -25.17 -14.84 12.12
C GLU A 53 -23.68 -14.63 12.42
N ILE A 54 -23.27 -14.74 13.70
CA ILE A 54 -21.90 -14.55 14.13
C ILE A 54 -21.16 -15.89 14.02
N ARG A 55 -20.22 -15.97 13.09
CA ARG A 55 -19.33 -17.13 12.96
C ARG A 55 -18.16 -17.04 13.94
N ASP A 56 -17.80 -18.16 14.55
CA ASP A 56 -16.63 -18.26 15.43
C ASP A 56 -15.34 -18.39 14.60
N PRO A 57 -14.44 -17.40 14.59
CA PRO A 57 -13.22 -17.45 13.79
C PRO A 57 -12.33 -18.65 14.14
N LYS A 58 -12.37 -19.15 15.38
CA LYS A 58 -11.56 -20.31 15.80
C LYS A 58 -12.05 -21.62 15.20
N LYS A 59 -13.31 -21.69 14.76
CA LYS A 59 -13.91 -22.87 14.14
C LYS A 59 -13.83 -22.83 12.62
N GLU A 60 -13.80 -21.63 12.04
CA GLU A 60 -13.83 -21.43 10.59
C GLU A 60 -12.44 -21.25 9.96
N ILE A 61 -11.43 -20.89 10.76
CA ILE A 61 -10.08 -20.58 10.28
C ILE A 61 -9.07 -21.52 10.97
N ASP A 62 -8.52 -22.48 10.21
CA ASP A 62 -7.61 -23.51 10.72
C ASP A 62 -6.33 -22.94 11.36
N ASN A 63 -5.81 -21.85 10.80
CA ASN A 63 -4.54 -21.27 11.25
C ASN A 63 -4.73 -19.82 11.72
N LEU A 64 -5.59 -19.63 12.72
CA LEU A 64 -5.80 -18.33 13.32
C LEU A 64 -4.50 -17.89 14.03
N PRO A 65 -3.91 -16.73 13.66
CA PRO A 65 -2.69 -16.27 14.30
C PRO A 65 -2.94 -16.04 15.80
N GLY A 66 -2.07 -16.62 16.62
CA GLY A 66 -2.08 -16.40 18.06
C GLY A 66 -1.76 -14.94 18.42
N LYS A 67 -1.74 -14.63 19.72
CA LYS A 67 -1.24 -13.34 20.21
C LYS A 67 0.28 -13.26 19.99
N ALA A 68 0.69 -12.86 18.80
CA ALA A 68 2.08 -12.58 18.49
C ALA A 68 2.47 -11.23 19.12
N LYS A 69 3.60 -11.21 19.84
CA LYS A 69 4.19 -9.95 20.29
C LYS A 69 5.03 -9.40 19.15
N ALA A 70 4.57 -8.30 18.54
CA ALA A 70 5.37 -7.55 17.57
C ALA A 70 6.57 -6.92 18.27
N SER A 71 7.72 -6.86 17.59
CA SER A 71 8.88 -6.15 18.11
C SER A 71 8.68 -4.64 18.05
N GLU A 72 9.36 -3.88 18.91
CA GLU A 72 9.27 -2.41 18.90
C GLU A 72 9.70 -1.81 17.56
N LYS A 73 10.67 -2.43 16.88
CA LYS A 73 11.14 -1.97 15.57
C LYS A 73 10.07 -2.14 14.48
N GLU A 74 9.32 -3.23 14.52
CA GLU A 74 8.22 -3.48 13.59
C GLU A 74 7.04 -2.54 13.85
N LEU A 75 6.71 -2.29 15.12
CA LEU A 75 5.65 -1.34 15.49
C LEU A 75 5.97 0.07 15.00
N ARG A 76 7.18 0.58 15.26
CA ARG A 76 7.62 1.90 14.79
C ARG A 76 7.58 2.01 13.26
N MET A 77 7.97 0.95 12.55
CA MET A 77 7.91 0.92 11.10
C MET A 77 6.46 0.96 10.59
N ALA A 78 5.56 0.21 11.23
CA ALA A 78 4.13 0.20 10.88
C ALA A 78 3.46 1.55 11.16
N GLU A 79 3.77 2.21 12.29
CA GLU A 79 3.27 3.55 12.63
C GLU A 79 3.66 4.57 11.56
N GLN A 80 4.94 4.58 11.16
CA GLN A 80 5.42 5.50 10.12
C GLN A 80 4.82 5.22 8.74
N LEU A 81 4.43 3.98 8.45
CA LEU A 81 3.71 3.62 7.23
C LEU A 81 2.27 4.12 7.28
N ILE A 82 1.58 3.89 8.41
CA ILE A 82 0.22 4.39 8.62
C ILE A 82 0.22 5.91 8.48
N GLU A 83 1.18 6.62 9.08
CA GLU A 83 1.29 8.08 8.95
C GLU A 83 1.51 8.51 7.49
N ALA A 84 2.41 7.84 6.76
CA ALA A 84 2.67 8.15 5.36
C ALA A 84 1.48 7.88 4.42
N LEU A 85 0.60 6.94 4.75
CA LEU A 85 -0.59 6.57 3.98
C LEU A 85 -1.89 7.20 4.53
N SER A 86 -1.82 7.86 5.69
CA SER A 86 -2.98 8.50 6.30
C SER A 86 -3.39 9.71 5.49
N MET A 87 -4.70 9.87 5.33
CA MET A 87 -5.32 11.01 4.68
C MET A 87 -6.50 11.50 5.50
N THR A 88 -6.89 12.76 5.30
CA THR A 88 -8.13 13.27 5.89
C THR A 88 -9.30 12.52 5.28
N TRP A 89 -10.15 11.97 6.14
CA TRP A 89 -11.38 11.30 5.69
C TRP A 89 -12.35 12.32 5.11
N ASP A 90 -12.67 12.16 3.84
CA ASP A 90 -13.66 12.95 3.12
C ASP A 90 -14.67 11.99 2.45
N PRO A 91 -15.90 11.89 2.99
CA PRO A 91 -16.92 10.98 2.46
C PRO A 91 -17.25 11.26 0.99
N GLU A 92 -17.15 12.51 0.55
CA GLU A 92 -17.53 12.92 -0.80
C GLU A 92 -16.59 12.36 -1.87
N GLN A 93 -15.40 11.86 -1.50
CA GLN A 93 -14.48 11.22 -2.45
C GLN A 93 -14.88 9.78 -2.80
N PHE A 94 -15.86 9.19 -2.12
CA PHE A 94 -16.30 7.82 -2.32
C PHE A 94 -17.62 7.78 -3.08
N HIS A 95 -17.53 7.59 -4.40
CA HIS A 95 -18.69 7.50 -5.27
C HIS A 95 -19.09 6.05 -5.60
N ASP A 96 -20.36 5.86 -5.95
CA ASP A 96 -20.86 4.57 -6.43
C ASP A 96 -20.33 4.29 -7.84
N THR A 97 -19.15 3.68 -7.91
CA THR A 97 -18.50 3.31 -9.18
C THR A 97 -19.35 2.35 -10.02
N PHE A 98 -20.29 1.60 -9.43
CA PHE A 98 -21.19 0.75 -10.19
C PHE A 98 -22.21 1.61 -10.93
N GLN A 99 -22.85 2.55 -10.24
CA GLN A 99 -23.80 3.47 -10.84
C GLN A 99 -23.16 4.29 -11.96
N GLU A 100 -21.94 4.79 -11.75
CA GLU A 100 -21.17 5.52 -12.76
C GLU A 100 -20.88 4.67 -14.00
N LYS A 101 -20.41 3.44 -13.81
CA LYS A 101 -20.16 2.50 -14.91
C LYS A 101 -21.45 2.20 -15.69
N VAL A 102 -22.56 1.99 -15.00
CA VAL A 102 -23.87 1.77 -15.64
C VAL A 102 -24.29 2.99 -16.45
N ALA A 103 -24.15 4.20 -15.90
CA ALA A 103 -24.47 5.43 -16.62
C ALA A 103 -23.59 5.61 -17.87
N ALA A 104 -22.30 5.30 -17.78
CA ALA A 104 -21.37 5.31 -18.90
C ALA A 104 -21.78 4.30 -19.99
N LEU A 105 -22.16 3.08 -19.60
CA LEU A 105 -22.66 2.05 -20.52
C LEU A 105 -23.93 2.48 -21.23
N ILE A 106 -24.88 3.10 -20.51
CA ILE A 106 -26.12 3.63 -21.09
C ILE A 106 -25.80 4.71 -22.12
N LYS A 107 -24.87 5.63 -21.81
CA LYS A 107 -24.44 6.69 -22.73
C LYS A 107 -23.78 6.12 -23.99
N ALA A 108 -22.85 5.18 -23.84
CA ALA A 108 -22.16 4.52 -24.95
C ALA A 108 -23.13 3.76 -25.88
N LYS A 109 -24.10 3.05 -25.30
CA LYS A 109 -25.16 2.40 -26.08
C LYS A 109 -26.06 3.40 -26.81
N LYS A 110 -26.38 4.54 -26.19
CA LYS A 110 -27.17 5.60 -26.82
C LYS A 110 -26.45 6.25 -28.00
N THR A 111 -25.12 6.33 -27.96
CA THR A 111 -24.29 6.87 -29.06
C THR A 111 -23.89 5.83 -30.10
N GLY A 112 -24.35 4.58 -29.97
CA GLY A 112 -24.09 3.49 -30.94
C GLY A 112 -22.70 2.87 -30.83
N GLU A 113 -21.99 3.08 -29.73
CA GLU A 113 -20.63 2.61 -29.53
C GLU A 113 -20.60 1.16 -29.00
N SER A 114 -19.73 0.32 -29.55
CA SER A 114 -19.53 -1.05 -29.07
C SER A 114 -18.76 -1.03 -27.75
N VAL A 115 -19.38 -1.53 -26.68
CA VAL A 115 -18.73 -1.62 -25.37
C VAL A 115 -17.90 -2.89 -25.32
N GLU A 116 -16.58 -2.75 -25.41
CA GLU A 116 -15.66 -3.86 -25.14
C GLU A 116 -15.47 -4.10 -23.63
N LYS A 117 -15.26 -5.36 -23.27
CA LYS A 117 -15.07 -5.79 -21.88
C LYS A 117 -13.66 -5.39 -21.44
N ALA A 118 -13.56 -4.65 -20.33
CA ALA A 118 -12.26 -4.26 -19.77
C ALA A 118 -11.35 -5.47 -19.54
N GLU A 119 -10.10 -5.38 -19.97
CA GLU A 119 -9.10 -6.44 -19.77
C GLU A 119 -8.86 -6.72 -18.28
N PRO A 120 -8.61 -7.99 -17.91
CA PRO A 120 -8.32 -8.34 -16.54
C PRO A 120 -7.00 -7.71 -16.07
N ALA A 121 -6.99 -7.23 -14.82
CA ALA A 121 -5.81 -6.63 -14.21
C ALA A 121 -4.61 -7.58 -14.23
N ALA A 122 -3.41 -7.03 -14.47
CA ALA A 122 -2.16 -7.78 -14.49
C ALA A 122 -1.92 -8.51 -13.15
N ARG A 123 -1.45 -9.76 -13.22
CA ARG A 123 -1.15 -10.57 -12.03
C ARG A 123 0.08 -10.02 -11.31
N ALA A 124 -0.05 -9.77 -10.01
CA ALA A 124 1.07 -9.38 -9.16
C ALA A 124 2.11 -10.51 -9.04
N THR A 125 3.39 -10.17 -9.12
CA THR A 125 4.54 -11.09 -8.97
C THR A 125 5.02 -11.11 -7.51
N GLY A 126 5.15 -12.31 -6.92
CA GLY A 126 6.03 -12.71 -5.80
C GLY A 126 6.14 -11.85 -4.51
N ALA A 127 5.86 -12.46 -3.35
CA ALA A 127 5.87 -11.80 -2.03
C ALA A 127 7.24 -11.32 -1.48
N VAL A 128 8.37 -11.77 -2.04
CA VAL A 128 9.72 -11.37 -1.57
C VAL A 128 10.07 -9.93 -1.99
N ASP A 129 9.56 -9.50 -3.15
CA ASP A 129 9.71 -8.13 -3.66
C ASP A 129 8.91 -7.11 -2.83
N LEU A 130 7.83 -7.55 -2.17
CA LEU A 130 6.92 -6.64 -1.45
C LEU A 130 7.57 -5.97 -0.25
N MET A 131 8.40 -6.68 0.53
CA MET A 131 9.03 -6.09 1.72
C MET A 131 10.13 -5.09 1.35
N GLU A 132 10.85 -5.34 0.25
CA GLU A 132 11.85 -4.42 -0.28
C GLU A 132 11.19 -3.20 -0.94
N ALA A 133 10.19 -3.43 -1.79
CA ALA A 133 9.37 -2.38 -2.39
C ALA A 133 8.68 -1.52 -1.33
N LEU A 134 8.22 -2.11 -0.22
CA LEU A 134 7.60 -1.38 0.88
C LEU A 134 8.60 -0.47 1.60
N ARG A 135 9.80 -0.98 1.92
CA ARG A 135 10.86 -0.16 2.53
C ARG A 135 11.25 1.01 1.62
N ALA A 136 11.42 0.74 0.33
CA ALA A 136 11.71 1.76 -0.66
C ALA A 136 10.58 2.81 -0.80
N SER A 137 9.31 2.37 -0.74
CA SER A 137 8.15 3.27 -0.79
C SER A 137 8.10 4.21 0.42
N VAL A 138 8.38 3.70 1.62
CA VAL A 138 8.43 4.49 2.86
C VAL A 138 9.58 5.49 2.85
N GLU A 139 10.77 5.10 2.39
CA GLU A 139 11.91 6.02 2.26
C GLU A 139 11.64 7.15 1.26
N ARG A 140 10.95 6.83 0.15
CA ARG A 140 10.51 7.81 -0.85
C ARG A 140 9.45 8.76 -0.30
N ALA A 141 8.50 8.27 0.49
CA ALA A 141 7.45 9.11 1.12
C ALA A 141 8.02 10.07 2.18
N ARG A 142 9.11 9.71 2.86
CA ARG A 142 9.79 10.55 3.87
C ARG A 142 10.73 11.61 3.32
N SER A 143 11.01 11.59 2.01
CA SER A 143 11.91 12.55 1.38
C SER A 143 11.11 13.61 0.64
N PRO A 144 10.78 14.77 1.26
CA PRO A 144 10.22 15.90 0.54
C PRO A 144 11.35 16.58 -0.22
N LYS A 145 11.70 16.05 -1.40
CA LYS A 145 12.48 16.81 -2.37
C LYS A 145 12.08 16.49 -3.81
N ASP A 146 11.57 17.54 -4.44
CA ASP A 146 11.46 17.76 -5.89
C ASP A 146 10.31 17.07 -6.62
N THR A 147 9.07 17.45 -6.28
CA THR A 147 8.00 17.61 -7.29
C THR A 147 7.76 19.10 -7.53
N GLN A 148 8.69 19.76 -8.21
CA GLN A 148 8.38 20.97 -8.99
C GLN A 148 8.06 20.53 -10.41
N GLY A 149 6.83 20.80 -10.84
CA GLY A 149 6.34 20.38 -12.14
C GLY A 149 7.01 21.10 -13.32
N LYS A 150 6.90 20.48 -14.50
CA LYS A 150 6.71 21.22 -15.75
C LYS A 150 6.10 20.30 -16.81
N ALA A 151 4.88 20.63 -17.22
CA ALA A 151 4.31 20.18 -18.48
C ALA A 151 5.00 20.89 -19.67
N THR A 152 4.78 20.31 -20.86
CA THR A 152 4.97 20.81 -22.24
C THR A 152 6.31 20.57 -22.95
N ALA A 153 6.20 19.69 -23.97
CA ALA A 153 6.59 19.85 -25.37
C ALA A 153 8.08 19.82 -25.82
N SER A 154 8.37 18.82 -26.65
CA SER A 154 9.10 18.83 -27.94
C SER A 154 10.43 19.58 -28.08
N GLY A 155 11.46 18.83 -28.50
CA GLY A 155 12.40 19.28 -29.53
C GLY A 155 13.85 19.56 -29.11
N THR A 156 14.76 18.75 -29.68
CA THR A 156 16.10 19.16 -30.17
C THR A 156 17.26 19.29 -29.17
N THR A 157 18.16 18.30 -29.19
CA THR A 157 19.61 18.38 -28.85
C THR A 157 20.33 19.42 -29.73
N PRO A 158 21.58 19.91 -29.45
CA PRO A 158 22.56 19.46 -28.44
C PRO A 158 23.31 20.60 -27.70
N GLY A 159 23.90 20.31 -26.54
CA GLY A 159 24.63 21.32 -25.75
C GLY A 159 25.64 20.78 -24.75
N LYS A 160 26.71 20.17 -25.28
CA LYS A 160 28.03 19.92 -24.69
C LYS A 160 28.40 20.82 -23.49
N ARG A 161 28.54 20.24 -22.29
CA ARG A 161 29.48 20.72 -21.25
C ARG A 161 29.77 19.65 -20.20
N SER A 162 30.92 18.99 -20.38
CA SER A 162 31.59 18.16 -19.38
C SER A 162 32.12 19.03 -18.24
N PRO A 163 32.18 18.52 -16.99
CA PRO A 163 33.26 18.85 -16.08
C PRO A 163 34.30 17.73 -16.04
N LYS A 164 35.54 18.16 -16.26
CA LYS A 164 36.81 17.45 -16.14
C LYS A 164 36.92 16.60 -14.85
N LYS A 165 37.17 15.31 -15.06
CA LYS A 165 38.31 14.51 -14.54
C LYS A 165 39.01 15.06 -13.27
N ARG A 166 38.82 14.36 -12.16
CA ARG A 166 39.82 14.22 -11.08
C ARG A 166 40.09 12.73 -10.82
N ILE A 167 41.26 12.31 -11.31
CA ILE A 167 42.25 11.42 -10.67
C ILE A 167 41.71 10.07 -10.13
N ARG A 168 41.84 8.98 -10.91
CA ARG A 168 42.89 7.96 -10.74
C ARG A 168 43.20 7.64 -9.27
N SER A 169 42.36 6.82 -8.65
CA SER A 169 42.83 5.88 -7.65
C SER A 169 42.30 4.51 -8.04
N THR A 170 43.22 3.56 -8.24
CA THR A 170 42.88 2.14 -8.31
C THR A 170 42.29 1.74 -6.96
N PRO A 171 41.12 1.09 -6.92
CA PRO A 171 40.57 0.63 -5.65
C PRO A 171 41.56 -0.35 -5.00
N LYS A 172 41.81 -0.17 -3.70
CA LYS A 172 42.71 -1.06 -2.95
C LYS A 172 42.04 -2.43 -2.85
N ALA A 173 42.82 -3.51 -2.76
CA ALA A 173 42.27 -4.88 -2.67
C ALA A 173 41.27 -5.06 -1.50
N ARG A 174 41.43 -4.27 -0.42
CA ARG A 174 40.49 -4.20 0.71
C ARG A 174 39.11 -3.66 0.32
N ASP A 175 39.05 -2.72 -0.62
CA ASP A 175 37.80 -2.13 -1.12
C ASP A 175 37.10 -3.08 -2.10
N LEU A 176 37.83 -4.02 -2.70
CA LEU A 176 37.27 -5.04 -3.59
C LEU A 176 36.67 -6.22 -2.80
N ALA A 177 37.23 -6.54 -1.62
CA ALA A 177 36.75 -7.63 -0.77
C ALA A 177 35.37 -7.39 -0.16
N SER A 178 34.95 -6.13 0.00
CA SER A 178 33.64 -5.77 0.55
C SER A 178 32.51 -5.77 -0.48
N LEU A 179 32.82 -5.95 -1.77
CA LEU A 179 31.82 -5.95 -2.84
C LEU A 179 31.16 -7.32 -2.99
N THR A 180 29.93 -7.33 -3.51
CA THR A 180 29.23 -8.59 -3.79
C THR A 180 29.89 -9.32 -4.97
N LYS A 181 29.69 -10.64 -5.05
CA LYS A 181 30.21 -11.46 -6.16
C LYS A 181 29.71 -10.96 -7.52
N ALA A 182 28.48 -10.45 -7.59
CA ALA A 182 27.88 -9.89 -8.79
C ALA A 182 28.59 -8.60 -9.24
N ASP A 183 28.90 -7.70 -8.31
CA ASP A 183 29.60 -6.45 -8.62
C ASP A 183 31.04 -6.72 -9.07
N LEU A 184 31.70 -7.70 -8.45
CA LEU A 184 33.03 -8.15 -8.85
C LEU A 184 33.02 -8.80 -10.24
N TYR A 185 31.98 -9.56 -10.56
CA TYR A 185 31.79 -10.14 -11.89
C TYR A 185 31.63 -9.06 -12.97
N GLN A 186 30.81 -8.03 -12.71
CA GLN A 186 30.63 -6.91 -13.65
C GLN A 186 31.92 -6.12 -13.85
N ARG A 187 32.68 -5.89 -12.78
CA ARG A 187 33.98 -5.23 -12.86
C ARG A 187 35.03 -6.08 -13.58
N ALA A 188 35.03 -7.40 -13.36
CA ALA A 188 35.90 -8.33 -14.07
C ALA A 188 35.56 -8.41 -15.57
N ALA A 189 34.27 -8.29 -15.93
CA ALA A 189 33.82 -8.20 -17.31
C ALA A 189 34.30 -6.91 -17.98
N ALA A 190 34.14 -5.76 -17.31
CA ALA A 190 34.67 -4.47 -17.79
C ALA A 190 36.21 -4.45 -17.89
N ALA A 191 36.89 -5.21 -17.01
CA ALA A 191 38.33 -5.36 -17.01
C ALA A 191 38.87 -6.38 -18.03
N GLY A 192 37.98 -7.13 -18.70
CA GLY A 192 38.34 -8.12 -19.73
C GLY A 192 38.98 -9.40 -19.20
N ILE A 193 38.66 -9.83 -17.97
CA ILE A 193 39.30 -11.01 -17.35
C ILE A 193 38.69 -12.32 -17.91
N PRO A 194 39.50 -13.21 -18.52
CA PRO A 194 39.02 -14.51 -19.01
C PRO A 194 38.74 -15.47 -17.85
N GLY A 195 37.79 -16.39 -18.03
CA GLY A 195 37.44 -17.39 -17.00
C GLY A 195 36.62 -16.85 -15.81
N ARG A 196 36.24 -15.55 -15.82
CA ARG A 196 35.48 -14.86 -14.77
C ARG A 196 34.20 -15.57 -14.29
N SER A 197 33.56 -16.36 -15.15
CA SER A 197 32.30 -17.08 -14.82
C SER A 197 32.51 -18.32 -13.96
N ALA A 198 33.73 -18.90 -13.96
CA ALA A 198 34.08 -20.05 -13.12
C ALA A 198 34.73 -19.63 -11.79
N MET A 199 34.97 -18.33 -11.58
CA MET A 199 35.70 -17.83 -10.41
C MET A 199 34.80 -17.67 -9.18
N THR A 200 35.36 -18.01 -8.02
CA THR A 200 34.77 -17.68 -6.71
C THR A 200 34.96 -16.21 -6.38
N HIS A 201 34.29 -15.73 -5.32
CA HIS A 201 34.37 -14.32 -4.90
C HIS A 201 35.82 -13.89 -4.65
N ASP A 202 36.57 -14.65 -3.85
CA ASP A 202 37.98 -14.35 -3.56
C ASP A 202 38.86 -14.41 -4.82
N GLN A 203 38.58 -15.34 -5.74
CA GLN A 203 39.30 -15.45 -7.01
C GLN A 203 39.04 -14.24 -7.93
N LEU A 204 37.84 -13.66 -7.90
CA LEU A 204 37.53 -12.42 -8.64
C LEU A 204 38.23 -11.20 -8.04
N VAL A 205 38.31 -11.11 -6.71
CA VAL A 205 39.06 -10.05 -6.01
C VAL A 205 40.53 -10.09 -6.40
N ASP A 206 41.15 -11.26 -6.33
CA ASP A 206 42.56 -11.43 -6.64
C ASP A 206 42.86 -11.20 -8.13
N ALA A 207 42.01 -11.67 -9.03
CA ALA A 207 42.15 -11.43 -10.47
C ALA A 207 42.03 -9.93 -10.83
N LEU A 208 41.11 -9.20 -10.19
CA LEU A 208 40.98 -7.75 -10.35
C LEU A 208 42.18 -6.98 -9.79
N ALA A 209 42.70 -7.40 -8.63
CA ALA A 209 43.89 -6.83 -8.03
C ALA A 209 45.15 -7.10 -8.86
N GLY A 210 45.29 -8.30 -9.42
CA GLY A 210 46.39 -8.70 -10.30
C GLY A 210 46.36 -8.00 -11.67
N SER A 211 45.16 -7.80 -12.24
CA SER A 211 44.96 -7.05 -13.49
C SER A 211 45.30 -5.56 -13.35
N ALA A 212 45.12 -5.00 -12.15
CA ALA A 212 45.52 -3.62 -11.85
C ALA A 212 47.05 -3.45 -11.75
N ARG A 213 47.78 -4.47 -11.26
CA ARG A 213 49.26 -4.45 -11.19
C ARG A 213 49.94 -4.57 -12.55
N ARG A 214 49.32 -5.26 -13.52
CA ARG A 214 49.88 -5.40 -14.89
C ARG A 214 49.66 -4.17 -15.77
N ARG A 215 48.83 -3.21 -15.33
CA ARG A 215 48.48 -1.99 -16.08
C ARG A 215 49.13 -0.71 -15.53
N SER A 216 49.96 -0.81 -14.48
CA SER A 216 50.88 0.26 -14.03
C SER A 216 52.28 -0.01 -14.55
#